data_AF-W1PDT1-F1
#
_entry.id   AF-W1PDT1-F1
#
_cell.length_a   1.000
_cell.length_b   1.000
_cell.length_c   1.000
_cell.angle_alpha   90.00
_cell.angle_beta   90.00
_cell.angle_gamma   90.00
#
_symmetry.space_group_name_H-M   'P 1'
#
loop_
_entity.id
_entity.type
_entity.pdbx_description
1 polymer ?
#
loop_
_entity_poly.entity_id
_entity_poly.type
_entity_poly.pdbx_seq_one_letter_code
_entity_poly.pdbx_strand_id
1 'polypeptide(L)'
;MADAVVTFMLGKLSELLDKEVRLISGLGADVEWIKPQLEITKEFLKDADNIKESDGVVDIWVGQVRDWSYDAEDILDEFIVQMGSVGLPFL
;
A
#
# COMPACT_ATOMS: atom_id res chain seq x y z
N MET A 1 -8.83 28.58 33.76
CA MET A 1 -9.07 28.85 32.32
C MET A 1 -7.91 28.34 31.46
N ALA A 2 -6.67 28.79 31.69
CA ALA A 2 -5.50 28.28 30.95
C ALA A 2 -5.29 26.76 31.09
N ASP A 3 -5.44 26.21 32.30
CA ASP A 3 -5.34 24.77 32.58
C ASP A 3 -6.32 23.91 31.77
N ALA A 4 -7.58 24.34 31.66
CA ALA A 4 -8.59 23.65 30.86
C ALA A 4 -8.28 23.69 29.35
N VAL A 5 -7.73 24.81 28.86
CA VAL A 5 -7.31 24.96 27.45
C VAL A 5 -6.12 24.05 27.14
N VAL A 6 -5.12 24.00 28.03
CA VAL A 6 -3.96 23.11 27.89
C VAL A 6 -4.38 21.64 27.92
N THR A 7 -5.26 21.26 28.84
CA THR A 7 -5.79 19.89 28.95
C THR A 7 -6.55 19.48 27.68
N PHE A 8 -7.38 20.38 27.14
CA PHE A 8 -8.09 20.13 25.88
C PHE A 8 -7.13 19.93 24.70
N MET A 9 -6.10 20.78 24.59
CA MET A 9 -5.08 20.67 23.53
C MET A 9 -4.28 19.38 23.63
N LEU A 10 -3.88 18.96 24.83
CA LEU A 10 -3.18 17.68 25.04
C LEU A 10 -4.04 16.49 24.60
N GLY A 11 -5.33 16.49 24.95
CA GLY A 11 -6.26 15.45 24.48
C GLY A 11 -6.35 15.40 22.95
N LYS A 12 -6.39 16.56 22.28
CA LYS A 12 -6.39 16.64 20.81
C LYS A 12 -5.11 16.15 20.17
N LEU A 13 -3.96 16.47 20.76
CA LEU A 13 -2.67 15.96 20.29
C LEU A 13 -2.57 14.44 20.46
N SER A 14 -3.02 13.90 21.60
CA SER A 14 -3.08 12.45 21.81
C SER A 14 -3.98 11.76 20.79
N GLU A 15 -5.18 12.30 20.52
CA GLU A 15 -6.10 11.77 19.50
C GLU A 15 -5.48 11.77 18.08
N LEU A 16 -4.73 12.82 17.73
CA LEU A 16 -4.06 12.93 16.43
C LEU A 16 -2.91 11.91 16.32
N LEU A 17 -2.06 11.83 17.34
CA LEU A 17 -0.95 10.88 17.38
C LEU A 17 -1.45 9.43 17.33
N ASP A 18 -2.51 9.09 18.06
CA ASP A 18 -3.09 7.75 18.04
C ASP A 18 -3.61 7.37 16.64
N LYS A 19 -4.18 8.33 15.90
CA LYS A 19 -4.62 8.11 14.52
C LYS A 19 -3.45 7.88 13.58
N GLU A 20 -2.41 8.71 13.65
CA GLU A 20 -1.21 8.58 12.82
C GLU A 20 -0.49 7.25 13.08
N VAL A 21 -0.30 6.88 14.36
CA VAL A 21 0.32 5.61 14.74
C VAL A 21 -0.48 4.43 14.20
N ARG A 22 -1.82 4.45 14.31
CA ARG A 22 -2.67 3.40 13.76
C ARG A 22 -2.56 3.30 12.24
N LEU A 23 -2.59 4.43 11.53
CA LEU A 23 -2.45 4.47 10.08
C LEU A 23 -1.10 3.90 9.63
N ILE A 24 0.00 4.33 10.26
CA ILE A 24 1.35 3.83 9.97
C ILE A 24 1.46 2.34 10.27
N SER A 25 0.94 1.89 11.41
CA SER A 25 0.98 0.47 11.80
C SER A 25 0.13 -0.42 10.88
N GLY A 26 -1.04 0.07 10.44
CA GLY A 26 -1.90 -0.63 9.50
C GLY A 26 -1.25 -0.76 8.13
N LEU A 27 -0.71 0.34 7.59
CA LEU A 27 0.02 0.33 6.32
C LEU A 27 1.23 -0.62 6.37
N GLY A 28 2.00 -0.61 7.46
CA GLY A 28 3.13 -1.52 7.64
C GLY A 28 2.70 -2.99 7.59
N ALA A 29 1.63 -3.35 8.29
CA ALA A 29 1.09 -4.71 8.29
C ALA A 29 0.56 -5.14 6.91
N ASP A 30 -0.12 -4.24 6.19
CA ASP A 30 -0.65 -4.51 4.85
C ASP A 30 0.50 -4.72 3.84
N VAL A 31 1.57 -3.92 3.94
CA VAL A 31 2.79 -4.09 3.12
C VAL A 31 3.50 -5.41 3.42
N GLU A 32 3.64 -5.78 4.70
CA GLU A 32 4.23 -7.07 5.08
C GLU A 32 3.39 -8.25 4.58
N TRP A 33 2.06 -8.12 4.55
CA TRP A 33 1.17 -9.15 4.06
C TRP A 33 1.19 -9.30 2.52
N ILE A 34 1.20 -8.19 1.78
CA ILE A 34 1.13 -8.22 0.31
C ILE A 34 2.46 -8.65 -0.34
N LYS A 35 3.59 -8.33 0.28
CA LYS A 35 4.93 -8.63 -0.24
C LYS A 35 5.14 -10.09 -0.64
N PRO A 36 4.90 -11.10 0.22
CA PRO A 36 5.07 -12.50 -0.17
C PRO A 36 4.10 -12.94 -1.29
N GLN A 37 2.90 -12.34 -1.38
CA GLN A 37 1.97 -12.64 -2.47
C GLN A 37 2.52 -12.17 -3.82
N LEU A 38 3.11 -10.97 -3.86
CA LEU A 38 3.76 -10.45 -5.06
C LEU A 38 5.00 -11.28 -5.45
N GLU A 39 5.77 -11.77 -4.48
CA GLU A 39 6.89 -12.68 -4.73
C GLU A 39 6.42 -14.00 -5.37
N ILE A 40 5.33 -14.59 -4.87
CA ILE A 40 4.73 -15.80 -5.46
C ILE A 40 4.23 -15.53 -6.89
N THR A 41 3.50 -14.43 -7.09
CA THR A 41 2.98 -14.05 -8.42
C THR A 41 4.12 -13.86 -9.41
N LYS A 42 5.24 -13.25 -9.00
CA LYS A 42 6.42 -13.07 -9.85
C LYS A 42 7.03 -14.39 -10.28
N GLU A 43 7.19 -15.35 -9.38
CA GLU A 43 7.71 -16.67 -9.74
C GLU A 43 6.73 -17.43 -10.63
N PHE A 44 5.42 -17.35 -10.38
CA PHE A 44 4.41 -17.91 -11.28
C PHE A 44 4.50 -17.34 -12.69
N LEU A 45 4.63 -16.02 -12.85
CA LEU A 45 4.71 -15.39 -14.17
C LEU A 45 5.95 -15.86 -14.93
N LYS A 46 7.09 -16.05 -14.26
CA LYS A 46 8.28 -16.65 -14.88
C LYS A 46 8.01 -18.07 -15.36
N ASP A 47 7.34 -18.88 -14.54
CA ASP A 47 6.99 -20.24 -14.93
C ASP A 47 6.04 -20.24 -16.13
N ALA A 48 5.04 -19.35 -16.13
CA ALA A 48 4.10 -19.17 -17.24
C ALA A 48 4.80 -18.76 -18.55
N ASP A 49 5.77 -17.85 -18.50
CA ASP A 49 6.55 -17.41 -19.66
C ASP A 49 7.38 -18.56 -20.30
N ASN A 50 7.70 -19.60 -19.51
CA ASN A 50 8.44 -20.76 -20.00
C ASN A 50 7.55 -21.85 -20.63
N ILE A 51 6.23 -21.70 -20.56
CA ILE A 51 5.26 -22.64 -21.15
C ILE A 51 5.12 -22.34 -22.65
N LYS A 52 5.51 -23.30 -23.50
CA LYS A 52 5.43 -23.14 -24.97
C LYS A 52 4.00 -23.16 -25.54
N GLU A 53 3.09 -23.84 -24.85
CA GLU A 53 1.68 -23.96 -25.20
C GLU A 53 0.89 -23.90 -23.90
N SER A 54 0.44 -22.71 -23.53
CA SER A 54 -0.33 -22.47 -22.31
C SER A 54 -1.78 -22.87 -22.50
N ASP A 55 -2.42 -23.32 -21.42
CA ASP A 55 -3.88 -23.41 -21.43
C ASP A 55 -4.49 -22.01 -21.37
N GLY A 56 -5.73 -21.88 -21.85
CA GLY A 56 -6.42 -20.57 -21.84
C GLY A 56 -6.63 -20.00 -20.43
N VAL A 57 -6.50 -20.81 -19.37
CA VAL A 57 -6.65 -20.34 -17.99
C VAL A 57 -5.39 -19.60 -17.54
N VAL A 58 -4.20 -20.09 -17.88
CA VAL A 58 -2.92 -19.42 -17.63
C VAL A 58 -2.89 -18.07 -18.34
N ASP A 59 -3.30 -18.01 -19.61
CA ASP A 59 -3.31 -16.76 -20.37
C ASP A 59 -4.25 -15.71 -19.75
N ILE A 60 -5.46 -16.12 -19.35
CA ILE A 60 -6.42 -15.24 -18.67
C ILE A 60 -5.84 -14.73 -17.34
N TRP A 61 -5.24 -15.62 -16.55
CA TRP A 61 -4.70 -15.25 -15.25
C TRP A 61 -3.51 -14.30 -15.37
N VAL A 62 -2.59 -14.53 -16.31
CA VAL A 62 -1.49 -13.61 -16.64
C VAL A 62 -2.04 -12.23 -17.05
N GLY A 63 -3.11 -12.20 -17.84
CA GLY A 63 -3.83 -10.98 -18.20
C GLY A 63 -4.34 -10.24 -16.95
N GLN A 64 -5.04 -10.94 -16.05
CA GLN A 64 -5.58 -10.33 -14.82
C GLN A 64 -4.49 -9.77 -13.91
N VAL A 65 -3.37 -10.51 -13.75
CA VAL A 65 -2.24 -10.03 -12.95
C VAL A 65 -1.64 -8.76 -13.55
N ARG A 66 -1.58 -8.66 -14.88
CA ARG A 66 -1.12 -7.44 -15.55
C ARG A 66 -2.06 -6.27 -15.28
N ASP A 67 -3.37 -6.48 -15.41
CA ASP A 67 -4.36 -5.44 -15.13
C ASP A 67 -4.28 -4.96 -13.67
N TRP A 68 -4.20 -5.88 -12.70
CA TRP A 68 -4.03 -5.53 -11.29
C TRP A 68 -2.70 -4.81 -11.01
N SER A 69 -1.65 -5.09 -11.78
CA SER A 69 -0.37 -4.40 -11.64
C SER A 69 -0.49 -2.94 -12.09
N TYR A 70 -1.22 -2.66 -13.16
CA TYR A 70 -1.49 -1.28 -13.60
C TYR A 70 -2.38 -0.54 -12.61
N ASP A 71 -3.45 -1.16 -12.11
CA ASP A 71 -4.29 -0.55 -11.08
C ASP A 71 -3.49 -0.21 -9.81
N ALA A 72 -2.56 -1.10 -9.41
CA ALA A 72 -1.70 -0.86 -8.26
C ALA A 72 -0.66 0.25 -8.50
N GLU A 73 -0.10 0.34 -9.71
CA GLU A 73 0.81 1.42 -10.12
C GLU A 73 0.10 2.78 -10.05
N ASP A 74 -1.11 2.89 -10.59
CA ASP A 74 -1.91 4.12 -10.56
C ASP A 74 -2.20 4.58 -9.12
N ILE A 75 -2.56 3.65 -8.22
CA ILE A 75 -2.81 3.94 -6.80
C ILE A 75 -1.54 4.41 -6.09
N LEU A 76 -0.40 3.76 -6.37
CA LEU A 76 0.89 4.13 -5.77
C LEU A 76 1.37 5.50 -6.26
N ASP A 77 1.21 5.78 -7.55
CA ASP A 77 1.53 7.09 -8.13
C ASP A 77 0.67 8.20 -7.53
N GLU A 78 -0.64 7.97 -7.39
CA GLU A 78 -1.54 8.91 -6.71
C GLU A 78 -1.09 9.15 -5.26
N PHE A 79 -0.76 8.08 -4.53
CA PHE A 79 -0.28 8.17 -3.15
C PHE A 79 1.03 8.98 -3.04
N ILE A 80 2.00 8.75 -3.96
CA ILE A 80 3.27 9.50 -3.99
C ILE A 80 3.02 10.98 -4.28
N VAL A 81 2.12 11.31 -5.21
CA VAL A 81 1.74 12.69 -5.52
C VAL A 81 1.08 13.36 -4.31
N GLN A 82 0.17 12.67 -3.63
CA GLN A 82 -0.47 13.18 -2.41
C GLN A 82 0.57 13.41 -1.30
N MET A 83 1.48 12.47 -1.04
CA MET A 83 2.53 12.62 -0.02
C MET A 83 3.55 13.72 -0.36
N GLY A 84 3.95 13.83 -1.63
CA GLY A 84 4.87 14.87 -2.11
C GLY A 84 4.26 16.28 -2.09
N SER A 85 2.95 16.40 -2.30
CA SER A 85 2.22 17.68 -2.20
C SER A 85 1.94 18.12 -0.76
N VAL A 86 1.97 17.20 0.20
CA VAL A 86 1.73 17.47 1.64
C VAL A 86 3.01 17.87 2.39
N GLY A 87 4.19 17.81 1.76
CA GLY A 87 5.44 18.30 2.36
C GLY A 87 5.86 17.52 3.61
N LEU A 88 5.55 16.23 3.68
CA LEU A 88 6.01 15.37 4.77
C LEU A 88 7.47 14.93 4.53
N PRO A 89 8.36 15.04 5.53
CA PRO A 89 9.80 14.88 5.38
C PRO A 89 10.21 13.41 5.52
N PHE A 90 9.67 12.54 4.66
CA PHE A 90 10.04 11.11 4.64
C PHE A 90 10.91 10.73 3.42
N LEU A 91 11.59 11.73 2.83
CA LEU A 91 12.76 11.54 1.95
C LEU A 91 14.02 12.00 2.65
#